data_AF-A0A3D1TBR9-F1
#
_entry.id   AF-A0A3D1TBR9-F1
#
_cell.length_a   1.000
_cell.length_b   1.000
_cell.length_c   1.000
_cell.angle_alpha   90.00
_cell.angle_beta   90.00
_cell.angle_gamma   90.00
#
_symmetry.space_group_name_H-M   'P 1'
#
loop_
_entity.id
_entity.type
_entity.pdbx_description
1 polymer ?
#
loop_
_entity_poly.entity_id
_entity_poly.type
_entity_poly.pdbx_seq_one_letter_code
_entity_poly.pdbx_strand_id
1 'polypeptide(L)'
;MAGGDALEFKEYIVDLNADCVCGCMKGDRFHKIFHFPNDYGASVVNNPKKEGFDKKGYRVLVLRFSGYDTYRVVSMPLLDSSLLECEDWNEVVRALTQIKDL
;
A
#
# COMPACT_ATOMS: atom_id res chain seq x y z
N MET A 1 -13.80 -9.73 2.42
CA MET A 1 -14.42 -8.55 1.76
C MET A 1 -13.50 -7.36 2.00
N ALA A 2 -12.44 -7.18 1.20
CA ALA A 2 -11.45 -6.09 1.38
C ALA A 2 -11.69 -4.90 0.42
N GLY A 3 -12.88 -4.84 -0.20
CA GLY A 3 -13.18 -3.88 -1.27
C GLY A 3 -13.85 -2.58 -0.81
N GLY A 4 -14.41 -2.54 0.40
CA GLY A 4 -15.14 -1.39 0.93
C GLY A 4 -14.26 -0.33 1.58
N ASP A 5 -13.05 -0.71 2.01
CA ASP A 5 -12.31 0.11 2.96
C ASP A 5 -11.41 1.15 2.27
N ALA A 6 -11.14 1.05 0.97
CA ALA A 6 -10.27 2.00 0.27
C ALA A 6 -10.98 3.26 -0.25
N LEU A 7 -12.13 3.64 0.33
CA LEU A 7 -12.95 4.74 -0.18
C LEU A 7 -12.31 6.11 0.12
N GLU A 8 -11.61 6.27 1.25
CA GLU A 8 -11.06 7.55 1.72
C GLU A 8 -9.96 8.10 0.82
N PHE A 9 -9.22 7.21 0.14
CA PHE A 9 -8.12 7.59 -0.76
C PHE A 9 -8.39 7.16 -2.20
N LYS A 10 -9.66 6.92 -2.57
CA LYS A 10 -10.01 6.37 -3.88
C LYS A 10 -9.54 7.23 -5.04
N GLU A 11 -9.53 8.56 -4.87
CA GLU A 11 -9.08 9.52 -5.88
C GLU A 11 -7.56 9.46 -6.15
N TYR A 12 -6.78 8.93 -5.19
CA TYR A 12 -5.32 8.82 -5.29
C TYR A 12 -4.88 7.46 -5.85
N ILE A 13 -5.80 6.56 -6.18
CA ILE A 13 -5.46 5.24 -6.74
C ILE A 13 -4.98 5.43 -8.18
N VAL A 14 -3.71 5.14 -8.44
CA VAL A 14 -3.09 5.28 -9.77
C VAL A 14 -3.05 3.99 -10.57
N ASP A 15 -3.09 2.83 -9.92
CA ASP A 15 -3.18 1.55 -10.63
C ASP A 15 -3.90 0.49 -9.78
N LEU A 16 -4.86 -0.18 -10.41
CA LEU A 16 -5.67 -1.28 -9.88
C LEU A 16 -5.13 -2.66 -10.29
N ASN A 17 -4.17 -2.70 -11.21
CA ASN A 17 -3.59 -3.91 -11.80
C ASN A 17 -2.08 -3.75 -12.01
N ALA A 18 -1.37 -3.13 -11.06
CA ALA A 18 0.09 -3.17 -11.09
C ALA A 18 0.51 -4.63 -11.23
N ASP A 19 1.10 -4.99 -12.37
CA ASP A 19 1.55 -6.34 -12.71
C ASP A 19 2.63 -6.74 -11.71
N CYS A 20 2.21 -7.17 -10.52
CA CYS A 20 3.12 -7.49 -9.46
C CYS A 20 3.83 -8.77 -9.86
N VAL A 21 5.08 -8.61 -10.30
CA VAL A 21 6.03 -9.68 -10.58
C VAL A 21 6.17 -10.65 -9.39
N CYS A 22 5.76 -10.21 -8.20
CA CYS A 22 5.68 -10.99 -6.96
C CYS A 22 4.61 -12.10 -6.95
N GLY A 23 3.76 -12.22 -7.99
CA GLY A 23 2.73 -13.26 -8.10
C GLY A 23 1.42 -12.98 -7.36
N CYS A 24 1.19 -11.74 -6.90
CA CYS A 24 -0.03 -11.35 -6.18
C CYS A 24 -1.32 -11.50 -6.99
N MET A 25 -1.26 -11.46 -8.32
CA MET A 25 -2.41 -11.65 -9.21
C MET A 25 -3.04 -13.06 -9.12
N LYS A 26 -2.32 -14.06 -8.58
CA LYS A 26 -2.89 -15.39 -8.33
C LYS A 26 -3.60 -15.41 -6.97
N GLY A 27 -4.88 -15.07 -6.95
CA GLY A 27 -5.80 -15.41 -5.84
C GLY A 27 -6.51 -14.25 -5.16
N ASP A 28 -7.11 -13.33 -5.93
CA ASP A 28 -8.00 -12.26 -5.42
C ASP A 28 -7.35 -11.40 -4.32
N ARG A 29 -6.05 -11.16 -4.42
CA ARG A 29 -5.32 -10.36 -3.44
C ARG A 29 -5.63 -8.88 -3.64
N PHE A 30 -5.95 -8.20 -2.55
CA PHE A 30 -6.05 -6.76 -2.54
C PHE A 30 -4.64 -6.19 -2.75
N HIS A 31 -4.46 -5.49 -3.87
CA HIS A 31 -3.27 -4.69 -4.14
C HIS A 31 -3.72 -3.36 -4.74
N LYS A 32 -3.34 -2.26 -4.10
CA LYS A 32 -3.60 -0.91 -4.59
C LYS A 32 -2.37 -0.05 -4.45
N ILE A 33 -2.14 0.80 -5.44
CA ILE A 33 -1.10 1.83 -5.39
C ILE A 33 -1.78 3.19 -5.28
N PHE A 34 -1.37 3.94 -4.27
CA PHE A 34 -1.79 5.31 -4.00
C PHE A 34 -0.66 6.26 -4.37
N HIS A 35 -0.97 7.33 -5.11
CA HIS A 35 -0.04 8.42 -5.44
C HIS A 35 -0.66 9.73 -4.97
N PHE A 36 0.03 10.41 -4.06
CA PHE A 36 -0.40 11.67 -3.48
C PHE A 36 0.25 12.86 -4.19
N PRO A 37 -0.33 14.07 -4.06
CA PRO A 37 0.18 15.28 -4.73
C PRO A 37 1.59 15.73 -4.32
N ASN A 38 2.16 15.15 -3.27
CA ASN A 38 3.47 15.48 -2.73
C ASN A 38 4.61 14.61 -3.32
N ASP A 39 4.37 13.96 -4.45
CA ASP A 39 5.27 12.98 -5.10
C ASP A 39 5.55 11.72 -4.26
N TYR A 40 4.85 11.52 -3.13
CA TYR A 40 4.90 10.29 -2.36
C TYR A 40 3.66 9.43 -2.59
N GLY A 41 3.75 8.18 -2.18
CA GLY A 41 2.63 7.27 -2.25
C GLY A 41 2.92 5.97 -1.54
N ALA A 42 2.04 5.00 -1.74
CA ALA A 42 2.22 3.69 -1.15
C ALA A 42 1.61 2.57 -1.99
N SER A 43 2.29 1.42 -1.99
CA SER A 43 1.72 0.16 -2.44
C SER A 43 1.17 -0.60 -1.23
N VAL A 44 -0.14 -0.80 -1.18
CA VAL A 44 -0.84 -1.53 -0.13
C VAL A 44 -1.24 -2.91 -0.65
N VAL A 45 -0.80 -3.96 0.04
CA VAL A 45 -1.08 -5.36 -0.33
C VAL A 45 -1.66 -6.09 0.87
N ASN A 46 -2.71 -6.90 0.69
CA ASN A 46 -3.14 -7.81 1.76
C ASN A 46 -2.09 -8.92 1.97
N ASN A 47 -1.74 -9.17 3.22
CA ASN A 47 -0.66 -10.08 3.56
C ASN A 47 -1.25 -11.44 4.00
N PRO A 48 -1.23 -12.50 3.18
CA PRO A 48 -1.30 -13.83 3.74
C PRO A 48 0.07 -14.13 4.37
N LYS A 49 0.19 -13.92 5.69
CA LYS A 49 1.27 -14.57 6.43
C LYS A 49 1.10 -16.09 6.24
N LYS A 50 2.21 -16.82 6.11
CA LYS A 50 2.31 -18.29 5.90
C LYS A 50 1.18 -19.09 6.58
N GLU A 51 0.87 -20.27 6.03
CA GLU A 51 0.02 -21.27 6.72
C GLU A 51 0.39 -21.37 8.21
N GLY A 52 -0.60 -21.13 9.08
CA GLY A 52 -0.44 -21.19 10.54
C GLY A 52 -0.41 -19.85 11.28
N PHE A 53 -0.43 -18.69 10.60
CA PHE A 53 -0.59 -17.38 11.23
C PHE A 53 -2.00 -16.81 11.00
N ASP A 54 -2.51 -16.08 12.00
CA ASP A 54 -3.87 -15.54 12.00
C ASP A 54 -4.13 -14.61 10.80
N LYS A 55 -5.30 -14.76 10.19
CA LYS A 55 -5.56 -14.57 8.74
C LYS A 55 -5.68 -13.11 8.23
N LYS A 56 -5.18 -12.07 8.89
CA LYS A 56 -5.55 -10.68 8.54
C LYS A 56 -4.39 -9.69 8.64
N GLY A 57 -4.38 -8.73 7.71
CA GLY A 57 -3.45 -7.61 7.71
C GLY A 57 -3.06 -7.12 6.31
N TYR A 58 -2.33 -6.01 6.30
CA TYR A 58 -1.86 -5.32 5.12
C TYR A 58 -0.37 -5.02 5.24
N ARG A 59 0.28 -4.87 4.09
CA ARG A 59 1.64 -4.34 3.97
C ARG A 59 1.58 -3.06 3.19
N VAL A 60 2.16 -2.00 3.75
CA VAL A 60 2.26 -0.68 3.12
C VAL A 60 3.73 -0.45 2.78
N LEU A 61 4.04 -0.44 1.49
CA LEU A 61 5.36 -0.10 0.96
C LEU A 61 5.37 1.36 0.56
N VAL A 62 6.29 2.15 1.10
CA VAL A 62 6.37 3.58 0.79
C VAL A 62 7.08 3.80 -0.54
N LEU A 63 6.46 4.62 -1.39
CA LEU A 63 6.92 4.93 -2.73
C LEU A 63 7.21 6.42 -2.88
N ARG A 64 8.21 6.74 -3.69
CA ARG A 64 8.43 8.09 -4.23
C ARG A 64 8.27 8.05 -5.74
N PHE A 65 7.37 8.88 -6.24
CA PHE A 65 7.08 9.05 -7.65
C PHE A 65 8.05 10.07 -8.26
N SER A 66 8.37 9.85 -9.52
CA SER A 66 9.17 10.75 -10.37
C SER A 66 8.47 11.05 -11.70
N GLY A 67 7.27 10.53 -11.85
CA GLY A 67 6.40 10.60 -13.01
C GLY A 67 5.09 9.89 -12.69
N TYR A 68 4.20 9.79 -13.65
CA TYR A 68 2.87 9.20 -13.45
C TYR A 68 2.91 7.71 -13.06
N ASP A 69 3.75 6.95 -13.75
CA ASP A 69 3.92 5.49 -13.60
C ASP A 69 5.29 5.10 -13.02
N THR A 70 6.18 6.08 -12.86
CA THR A 70 7.58 5.84 -12.50
C THR A 70 7.79 6.13 -11.02
N TYR A 71 8.00 5.08 -10.23
CA TYR A 71 8.21 5.18 -8.79
C TYR A 71 9.33 4.26 -8.30
N ARG A 72 9.87 4.57 -7.12
CA ARG A 72 10.84 3.73 -6.40
C ARG A 72 10.43 3.57 -4.95
N VAL A 73 10.77 2.42 -4.36
CA VAL A 73 10.63 2.20 -2.92
C VAL A 73 11.59 3.10 -2.17
N VAL A 74 11.11 3.79 -1.15
CA VAL A 74 11.92 4.64 -0.27
C VAL A 74 11.70 4.25 1.18
N SER A 75 12.74 4.33 1.98
CA SER A 75 12.64 4.29 3.44
C SER A 75 12.32 5.69 3.95
N MET A 76 11.28 5.82 4.77
CA MET A 76 10.97 7.10 5.39
C MET A 76 11.74 7.29 6.69
N PRO A 77 12.41 8.44 6.89
CA PRO A 77 13.12 8.73 8.15
C PRO A 77 12.20 8.74 9.38
N LEU A 78 10.90 9.00 9.21
CA LEU A 78 9.93 9.01 10.31
C LEU A 78 9.36 7.63 10.65
N LEU A 79 9.62 6.61 9.82
CA LEU A 79 9.05 5.28 9.95
C LEU A 79 10.12 4.18 10.09
N ASP A 80 11.40 4.53 10.09
CA ASP A 80 12.60 3.66 10.14
C ASP A 80 12.64 2.50 9.12
N SER A 81 11.64 2.42 8.24
CA SER A 81 11.41 1.31 7.32
C SER A 81 10.73 1.81 6.05
N SER A 82 10.98 1.10 4.95
CA SER A 82 10.24 1.25 3.70
C SER A 82 8.96 0.40 3.65
N LEU A 83 8.80 -0.49 4.64
CA LEU A 83 7.70 -1.44 4.79
C LEU A 83 7.05 -1.29 6.15
N LEU A 84 5.74 -1.05 6.17
CA LEU A 84 4.91 -1.13 7.36
C LEU A 84 4.04 -2.38 7.28
N GLU A 85 4.02 -3.17 8.35
CA GLU A 85 2.99 -4.20 8.54
C GLU A 85 1.84 -3.59 9.34
N CYS A 86 0.64 -3.62 8.76
CA CYS A 86 -0.59 -3.14 9.38
C CYS A 86 -1.47 -4.34 9.73
N GLU A 87 -2.01 -4.39 10.93
CA GLU A 87 -2.90 -5.48 11.36
C GLU A 87 -4.30 -5.34 10.74
N ASP A 88 -4.75 -4.11 10.52
CA ASP A 88 -6.05 -3.79 9.96
C ASP A 88 -6.00 -2.60 8.99
N TRP A 89 -7.17 -2.23 8.46
CA TRP A 89 -7.28 -1.12 7.51
C TRP A 89 -7.16 0.26 8.19
N ASN A 90 -7.54 0.40 9.46
CA ASN A 90 -7.39 1.68 10.16
C ASN A 90 -5.92 2.07 10.27
N GLU A 91 -5.04 1.10 10.49
CA GLU A 91 -3.59 1.32 10.46
C GLU A 91 -3.08 1.70 9.07
N VAL A 92 -3.64 1.10 8.01
CA VAL A 92 -3.36 1.52 6.63
C VAL A 92 -3.75 2.98 6.42
N VAL A 93 -4.96 3.38 6.84
CA VAL A 93 -5.43 4.77 6.73
C VAL A 93 -4.49 5.73 7.46
N ARG A 94 -4.07 5.39 8.69
CA ARG A 94 -3.10 6.21 9.43
C ARG A 94 -1.79 6.37 8.68
N ALA A 95 -1.25 5.27 8.14
CA ALA A 95 -0.02 5.31 7.36
C ALA A 95 -0.17 6.15 6.08
N LEU A 96 -1.26 5.98 5.34
CA LEU A 96 -1.55 6.74 4.12
C LEU A 96 -1.72 8.25 4.40
N THR A 97 -2.41 8.61 5.48
CA THR A 97 -2.53 10.01 5.92
C THR A 97 -1.16 10.60 6.22
N GLN A 98 -0.33 9.87 6.98
CA GLN A 98 1.03 10.31 7.30
C GLN A 98 1.87 10.53 6.04
N ILE A 99 1.80 9.62 5.06
CA ILE A 99 2.54 9.74 3.80
C ILE A 99 2.03 10.94 2.97
N LYS A 100 0.71 11.17 2.95
CA LYS A 100 0.07 12.26 2.21
C LYS A 100 0.40 13.65 2.79
N ASP A 101 0.51 13.78 4.10
CA ASP A 101 0.67 15.06 4.78
C ASP A 101 2.16 15.49 4.93
N LEU A 102 3.07 14.83 4.23
CA LEU A 102 4.49 15.23 4.08
C LEU A 102 4.68 16.31 3.02
#